data_AF-A0A2U9RAZ6-F1
#
_entry.id   AF-A0A2U9RAZ6-F1
#
_cell.length_a   1.000
_cell.length_b   1.000
_cell.length_c   1.000
_cell.angle_alpha   90.00
_cell.angle_beta   90.00
_cell.angle_gamma   90.00
#
_symmetry.space_group_name_H-M   'P 1'
#
loop_
_entity.id
_entity.type
_entity.pdbx_description
1 polymer ?
#
loop_
_entity_poly.entity_id
_entity_poly.type
_entity_poly.pdbx_seq_one_letter_code
_entity_poly.pdbx_strand_id
1 'polypeptide(L)'
;MTSPDPHDIAGAYAQLTEAEKAASQMESMLDAIETKMARLEQLAVEGDVSTETVQAARELETLDRELDQLQDDVHRVNMETGL
;
A
#
# COMPACT_ATOMS: atom_id res chain seq x y z
N MET A 1 -33.57 20.10 15.08
CA MET A 1 -32.38 20.08 14.21
C MET A 1 -31.18 20.08 15.14
N THR A 2 -30.55 18.93 15.32
CA THR A 2 -29.34 18.78 16.12
C THR A 2 -28.16 19.25 15.27
N SER A 3 -27.45 20.28 15.73
CA SER A 3 -26.15 20.64 15.15
C SER A 3 -25.22 19.42 15.27
N PRO A 4 -24.45 19.07 14.23
CA PRO A 4 -23.44 18.02 14.35
C PRO A 4 -22.45 18.42 15.45
N ASP A 5 -22.15 17.48 16.34
CA ASP A 5 -21.26 17.69 17.46
C ASP A 5 -19.84 17.95 16.90
N PRO A 6 -19.13 19.03 17.29
CA PRO A 6 -17.78 19.31 16.81
C PRO A 6 -16.79 18.15 17.08
N HIS A 7 -17.09 17.28 18.06
CA HIS A 7 -16.34 16.04 18.27
C HIS A 7 -16.54 15.00 17.15
N ASP A 8 -17.73 14.89 16.55
CA ASP A 8 -17.98 14.01 15.40
C ASP A 8 -17.23 14.48 14.15
N ILE A 9 -17.11 15.80 13.98
CA ILE A 9 -16.39 16.39 12.84
C ILE A 9 -14.88 16.15 12.96
N ALA A 10 -14.30 16.38 14.14
CA ALA A 10 -12.88 16.16 14.37
C ALA A 10 -12.47 14.69 14.20
N GLY A 11 -13.33 13.75 14.61
CA GLY A 11 -13.13 12.31 14.40
C GLY A 11 -13.12 11.94 12.92
N ALA A 12 -14.08 12.44 12.15
CA ALA A 12 -14.16 12.21 10.71
C ALA A 12 -12.93 12.75 9.94
N TYR A 13 -12.43 13.93 10.32
CA TYR A 13 -11.21 14.49 9.71
C TYR A 13 -9.95 13.68 10.02
N ALA A 14 -9.82 13.16 11.24
CA ALA A 14 -8.70 12.29 11.60
C ALA A 14 -8.70 11.00 10.77
N GLN A 15 -9.87 10.39 10.59
CA GLN A 15 -10.04 9.17 9.80
C GLN A 15 -9.74 9.39 8.30
N LEU A 16 -10.21 10.50 7.72
CA LEU A 16 -9.87 10.91 6.35
C LEU A 16 -8.36 11.06 6.17
N THR A 17 -7.68 11.68 7.13
CA THR A 17 -6.22 11.88 7.09
C THR A 17 -5.47 10.53 7.15
N GLU A 18 -5.95 9.58 7.95
CA GLU A 18 -5.38 8.23 8.02
C GLU A 18 -5.59 7.45 6.72
N ALA A 19 -6.78 7.54 6.11
CA ALA A 19 -7.06 6.93 4.82
C ALA A 19 -6.21 7.52 3.69
N GLU A 20 -6.03 8.84 3.65
CA GLU A 20 -5.15 9.51 2.68
C GLU A 20 -3.69 9.06 2.83
N LYS A 21 -3.22 8.93 4.07
CA LYS A 21 -1.86 8.43 4.35
C LYS A 21 -1.69 6.98 3.87
N ALA A 22 -2.67 6.12 4.13
CA ALA A 22 -2.62 4.74 3.67
C ALA A 22 -2.67 4.65 2.13
N ALA A 23 -3.49 5.47 1.47
CA ALA A 23 -3.53 5.56 0.02
C ALA A 23 -2.18 5.98 -0.60
N SER A 24 -1.52 6.99 -0.02
CA SER A 24 -0.18 7.41 -0.45
C SER A 24 0.87 6.32 -0.24
N GLN A 25 0.78 5.56 0.85
CA GLN A 25 1.67 4.41 1.09
C GLN A 25 1.45 3.31 0.05
N MET A 26 0.20 2.97 -0.26
CA MET A 26 -0.13 2.00 -1.32
C MET A 26 0.43 2.43 -2.68
N GLU A 27 0.26 3.71 -3.05
CA GLU A 27 0.80 4.26 -4.31
C GLU A 27 2.32 4.12 -4.38
N SER A 28 3.03 4.48 -3.30
CA SER A 28 4.49 4.33 -3.23
C SER A 28 4.96 2.87 -3.33
N MET A 29 4.19 1.93 -2.78
CA MET A 29 4.52 0.50 -2.83
C MET A 29 4.28 -0.08 -4.22
N LEU A 30 3.20 0.35 -4.90
CA LEU A 30 2.94 -0.03 -6.29
C LEU A 30 4.05 0.45 -7.23
N ASP A 31 4.52 1.68 -7.08
CA ASP A 31 5.65 2.21 -7.87
C ASP A 31 6.95 1.42 -7.63
N ALA A 32 7.19 1.01 -6.38
CA ALA A 32 8.33 0.14 -6.04
C ALA A 32 8.20 -1.27 -6.65
N ILE A 33 6.99 -1.83 -6.69
CA ILE A 33 6.69 -3.11 -7.34
C ILE A 33 6.92 -3.01 -8.85
N GLU A 34 6.37 -1.98 -9.51
CA GLU A 34 6.55 -1.73 -10.95
C GLU A 34 8.03 -1.61 -11.32
N THR A 35 8.79 -0.83 -10.55
CA THR A 35 10.24 -0.66 -10.77
C THR A 35 10.99 -1.99 -10.65
N LYS A 36 10.65 -2.82 -9.65
CA LYS A 36 11.31 -4.12 -9.44
C LYS A 36 10.89 -5.15 -10.49
N MET A 37 9.64 -5.16 -10.93
CA MET A 37 9.19 -6.01 -12.04
C MET A 37 9.95 -5.66 -13.33
N ALA A 38 10.08 -4.37 -13.66
CA ALA A 38 10.86 -3.93 -14.81
C ALA A 38 12.34 -4.36 -14.71
N ARG A 39 12.93 -4.33 -13.51
CA ARG A 39 14.30 -4.83 -13.29
C ARG A 39 14.39 -6.34 -13.50
N LEU A 40 13.43 -7.12 -13.00
CA LEU A 40 13.39 -8.56 -13.22
C LEU A 40 13.21 -8.92 -14.69
N GLU A 41 12.38 -8.17 -15.43
CA GLU A 41 12.21 -8.36 -16.88
C GLU A 41 13.52 -8.10 -17.62
N GLN A 42 14.27 -7.05 -17.26
CA GLN A 42 15.59 -6.78 -17.84
C GLN A 42 16.58 -7.93 -17.56
N LEU A 43 16.67 -8.38 -16.30
CA LEU A 43 17.56 -9.48 -15.91
C LEU A 43 17.19 -10.79 -16.62
N ALA A 44 15.89 -11.06 -16.81
CA ALA A 44 15.42 -12.22 -17.55
C ALA A 44 15.80 -12.15 -19.05
N VAL A 45 15.72 -10.98 -19.67
CA VAL A 45 16.15 -10.76 -21.07
C VAL A 45 17.66 -10.91 -21.22
N GLU A 46 18.43 -10.46 -20.25
CA GLU A 46 19.90 -10.62 -20.21
C GLU A 46 20.31 -12.08 -19.96
N GLY A 47 19.36 -12.96 -19.59
CA GLY A 47 19.61 -14.35 -19.26
C GLY A 47 20.37 -14.54 -17.95
N ASP A 48 20.41 -13.49 -17.11
CA ASP A 48 21.16 -13.50 -15.87
C ASP A 48 20.27 -13.97 -14.71
N VAL A 49 20.36 -15.26 -14.38
CA VAL A 49 19.81 -15.81 -13.15
C VAL A 49 20.88 -15.73 -12.06
N SER A 50 21.23 -14.50 -11.69
CA SER A 50 22.18 -14.23 -10.62
C SER A 50 21.49 -14.07 -9.26
N THR A 51 22.30 -13.91 -8.23
CA THR A 51 21.85 -13.57 -6.87
C THR A 51 20.99 -12.31 -6.85
N GLU A 52 21.23 -11.37 -7.78
CA GLU A 52 20.46 -10.13 -7.92
C GLU A 52 19.01 -10.41 -8.33
N THR A 53 18.79 -11.31 -9.29
CA THR A 53 17.45 -11.73 -9.73
C THR A 53 16.67 -12.40 -8.60
N VAL A 54 17.33 -13.27 -7.82
CA VAL A 54 16.70 -13.93 -6.66
C VAL A 54 16.38 -12.92 -5.56
N GLN A 55 17.25 -11.92 -5.34
CA GLN A 55 17.02 -10.88 -4.36
C GLN A 55 15.85 -9.97 -4.75
N ALA A 56 15.81 -9.51 -6.00
CA ALA A 56 14.71 -8.69 -6.51
C ALA A 56 13.35 -9.41 -6.42
N ALA A 57 13.30 -10.71 -6.70
CA ALA A 57 12.09 -11.52 -6.55
C ALA A 57 11.62 -11.62 -5.09
N ARG A 58 12.53 -11.80 -4.13
CA ARG A 58 12.18 -11.82 -2.69
C ARG A 58 11.69 -10.48 -2.17
N GLU A 59 12.29 -9.39 -2.65
CA GLU A 59 11.87 -8.05 -2.31
C GLU A 59 10.46 -7.74 -2.85
N LEU A 60 10.13 -8.25 -4.04
CA LEU A 60 8.76 -8.20 -4.59
C LEU A 60 7.76 -8.99 -3.75
N GLU A 61 8.07 -10.24 -3.37
CA GLU A 61 7.19 -11.01 -2.48
C GLU A 61 6.97 -10.31 -1.13
N THR A 62 7.94 -9.54 -0.65
CA THR A 62 7.81 -8.79 0.60
C THR A 62 6.89 -7.60 0.40
N LEU A 63 7.08 -6.81 -0.66
CA LEU A 63 6.22 -5.66 -0.97
C LEU A 63 4.77 -6.09 -1.25
N ASP A 64 4.56 -7.22 -1.91
CA ASP A 64 3.23 -7.79 -2.18
C ASP A 64 2.48 -8.11 -0.87
N ARG A 65 3.15 -8.78 0.08
CA ARG A 65 2.57 -9.06 1.41
C ARG A 65 2.30 -7.81 2.22
N GLU A 66 3.20 -6.83 2.16
CA GLU A 66 3.00 -5.56 2.85
C GLU A 66 1.80 -4.81 2.23
N LEU A 67 1.61 -4.91 0.91
CA LEU A 67 0.50 -4.27 0.20
C LEU A 67 -0.83 -4.93 0.58
N ASP A 68 -0.89 -6.25 0.62
CA ASP A 68 -2.05 -7.01 1.10
C ASP A 68 -2.41 -6.63 2.54
N GLN A 69 -1.42 -6.54 3.42
CA GLN A 69 -1.63 -6.16 4.81
C GLN A 69 -2.18 -4.72 4.94
N LEU A 70 -1.67 -3.80 4.13
CA LEU A 70 -2.12 -2.41 4.11
C LEU A 70 -3.54 -2.30 3.55
N GLN A 71 -3.89 -3.09 2.54
CA GLN A 71 -5.27 -3.17 2.02
C GLN A 71 -6.24 -3.70 3.07
N ASP A 72 -5.87 -4.75 3.80
CA ASP A 72 -6.67 -5.29 4.90
C ASP A 72 -6.87 -4.27 6.02
N ASP A 73 -5.81 -3.53 6.38
CA ASP A 73 -5.90 -2.49 7.40
C ASP A 73 -6.83 -1.35 6.97
N VAL A 74 -6.74 -0.89 5.72
CA VAL A 74 -7.66 0.12 5.15
C VAL A 74 -9.10 -0.41 5.14
N HIS A 75 -9.30 -1.66 4.71
CA HIS A 75 -10.63 -2.26 4.65
C HIS A 75 -11.25 -2.41 6.05
N ARG A 76 -10.45 -2.79 7.04
CA ARG A 76 -10.88 -2.86 8.46
C ARG A 76 -11.29 -1.49 8.96
N VAL A 77 -10.48 -0.45 8.73
CA VAL A 77 -10.83 0.93 9.12
C VAL A 77 -12.13 1.37 8.45
N ASN A 78 -12.32 1.07 7.17
CA ASN A 78 -13.55 1.42 6.45
C ASN A 78 -14.79 0.72 7.05
N MET A 79 -14.67 -0.56 7.41
CA MET A 79 -15.74 -1.35 8.06
C MET A 79 -16.06 -0.86 9.48
N GLU A 80 -15.06 -0.48 10.27
CA GLU A 80 -15.22 0.03 11.64
C GLU A 80 -15.82 1.44 11.68
N THR A 81 -15.56 2.25 10.65
CA THR A 81 -16.01 3.65 10.55
C THR A 81 -17.32 3.81 9.79
N GLY A 82 -17.77 2.78 9.05
CA GLY A 82 -19.04 2.80 8.32
C GLY A 82 -19.08 3.74 7.11
N LEU A 83 -17.90 4.08 6.57
CA LEU A 83 -17.74 4.80 5.31
C LEU A 83 -18.09 3.93 4.10
#